data_AF-A0AAW1Z9G9-F1
#
_entry.id   AF-A0AAW1Z9G9-F1
#
_cell.length_a   1.000
_cell.length_b   1.000
_cell.length_c   1.000
_cell.angle_alpha   90.00
_cell.angle_beta   90.00
_cell.angle_gamma   90.00
#
_symmetry.space_group_name_H-M   'P 1'
#
loop_
_entity.id
_entity.type
_entity.pdbx_description
1 polymer ?
#
loop_
_entity_poly.entity_id
_entity_poly.type
_entity_poly.pdbx_seq_one_letter_code
_entity_poly.pdbx_strand_id
1 'polypeptide(L)'
;MHLFFVSVLLVFGFPFIMTDVVDSFETCKDFFFKEKSPVFPGILENSVSMNQNQYKIICQKNQNKYRFATFYDIKNKIPLFSAYKYTGHTGTRPQNVKWKTEPQAFKGDYTTNKEVNRGHLFPCCHAADEDTTKSTFTLTNAVPQYKSFNGGSWSDMEQKVRSVMDSKCRDEKNEKNILAYVLTGAVPNTKKPPQLLNNRVNIPSDMWTVFCCYNRESKKWVSQAHWAENKDESKGKTISSHLHVFGALKCLLMERHYDVKVFPKLITSLPPVCINMDDILCDFLILNKLKQHSRLSGHVFCQTHEMDSVYANSGFILSTVASDEECSQFKEKNNHKLADFESLNEQHIMVSKQLEAQEINSTALKKEFNDLTARYNTLREWLSFNDAQSCNLSVDGWIACRGKLYLFNSDKLNWSSSRDICLSKGADLVTITSQSEQDFLVFKIKITHWIGLNDLDTEGHWVWVNNKTLNETGVQFWFNEKPRQPDNWRVEDPSGENCASLGDHNGNFQSWFDASCKTKKKFICEKKY
;
A
#
# COMPACT_ATOMS: atom_id res chain seq x y z
N MET A 1 61.08 -4.16 -11.47
CA MET A 1 59.87 -4.93 -11.13
C MET A 1 59.21 -4.21 -9.96
N HIS A 2 58.14 -3.45 -10.24
CA HIS A 2 57.57 -2.48 -9.32
C HIS A 2 56.77 -3.14 -8.19
N LEU A 3 57.12 -2.81 -6.95
CA LEU A 3 56.32 -3.02 -5.74
C LEU A 3 55.18 -1.99 -5.71
N PHE A 4 53.93 -2.45 -5.78
CA PHE A 4 52.76 -1.60 -5.53
C PHE A 4 52.49 -1.53 -4.03
N PHE A 5 52.73 -0.35 -3.46
CA PHE A 5 52.17 0.07 -2.18
C PHE A 5 50.65 0.27 -2.34
N VAL A 6 49.84 -0.58 -1.72
CA VAL A 6 48.42 -0.28 -1.51
C VAL A 6 48.35 0.65 -0.30
N SER A 7 48.15 1.93 -0.58
CA SER A 7 47.86 2.96 0.42
C SER A 7 46.49 2.67 1.04
N VAL A 8 46.48 2.14 2.26
CA VAL A 8 45.30 2.13 3.13
C VAL A 8 45.16 3.54 3.69
N LEU A 9 44.36 4.36 3.01
CA LEU A 9 43.92 5.66 3.52
C LEU A 9 42.95 5.41 4.69
N LEU A 10 43.50 5.41 5.90
CA LEU A 10 42.80 5.65 7.16
C LEU A 10 42.05 6.99 7.06
N VAL A 11 40.75 6.96 6.79
CA VAL A 11 39.89 8.14 6.93
C VAL A 11 39.50 8.26 8.41
N PHE A 12 40.27 9.06 9.13
CA PHE A 12 40.00 9.49 10.49
C PHE A 12 38.61 10.17 10.61
N GLY A 13 37.75 9.61 11.46
CA GLY A 13 37.02 10.34 12.51
C GLY A 13 36.23 11.61 12.17
N PHE A 14 35.41 11.63 11.11
CA PHE A 14 34.26 12.52 11.08
C PHE A 14 33.03 11.78 11.65
N PRO A 15 32.07 12.43 12.34
CA PRO A 15 30.78 11.82 12.59
C PRO A 15 30.10 11.57 11.23
N PHE A 16 30.28 10.37 10.71
CA PHE A 16 29.79 9.95 9.40
C PHE A 16 28.27 9.84 9.49
N ILE A 17 27.60 10.81 8.87
CA ILE A 17 26.24 10.58 8.39
C ILE A 17 26.43 9.70 7.15
N MET A 18 25.89 8.50 7.22
CA MET A 18 25.92 7.54 6.12
C MET A 18 24.53 7.52 5.48
N THR A 19 24.51 7.31 4.18
CA THR A 19 23.29 7.28 3.39
C THR A 19 23.20 5.90 2.79
N ASP A 20 22.21 5.13 3.25
CA ASP A 20 21.96 3.81 2.68
C ASP A 20 20.95 4.01 1.55
N VAL A 21 21.43 3.95 0.31
CA VAL A 21 20.55 3.79 -0.86
C VAL A 21 20.14 2.33 -0.90
N VAL A 22 18.86 2.08 -0.75
CA VAL A 22 18.31 0.72 -0.60
C VAL A 22 17.33 0.42 -1.73
N ASP A 23 17.07 -0.87 -1.94
CA ASP A 23 16.13 -1.31 -2.98
C ASP A 23 14.65 -1.21 -2.55
N SER A 24 14.41 -1.13 -1.23
CA SER A 24 13.07 -1.13 -0.65
C SER A 24 13.01 -0.36 0.67
N PHE A 25 11.87 0.28 0.93
CA PHE A 25 11.57 0.89 2.22
C PHE A 25 11.48 -0.11 3.38
N GLU A 26 11.47 -1.43 3.13
CA GLU A 26 11.52 -2.44 4.20
C GLU A 26 12.67 -2.19 5.20
N THR A 27 13.81 -1.67 4.73
CA THR A 27 14.97 -1.34 5.58
C THR A 27 14.69 -0.25 6.62
N CYS A 28 13.81 0.70 6.29
CA CYS A 28 13.44 1.82 7.16
C CYS A 28 11.93 2.01 7.26
N LYS A 29 11.19 0.89 7.23
CA LYS A 29 9.72 0.85 7.21
C LYS A 29 9.10 1.44 8.48
N ASP A 30 9.86 1.47 9.56
CA ASP A 30 9.42 2.00 10.84
C ASP A 30 8.94 3.46 10.74
N PHE A 31 9.46 4.27 9.82
CA PHE A 31 9.03 5.67 9.67
C PHE A 31 7.64 5.84 9.06
N PHE A 32 7.02 4.75 8.60
CA PHE A 32 5.69 4.78 8.02
C PHE A 32 4.64 4.27 9.01
N PHE A 33 3.45 4.87 8.96
CA PHE A 33 2.33 4.42 9.77
C PHE A 33 2.00 2.96 9.45
N LYS A 34 1.98 2.12 10.49
CA LYS A 34 1.81 0.66 10.36
C LYS A 34 2.77 -0.01 9.36
N GLU A 35 3.96 0.55 9.21
CA GLU A 35 5.01 0.04 8.32
C GLU A 35 4.58 -0.01 6.84
N LYS A 36 3.64 0.85 6.42
CA LYS A 36 3.15 0.91 5.03
C LYS A 36 3.57 2.21 4.36
N SER A 37 4.46 2.11 3.37
CA SER A 37 4.87 3.26 2.55
C SER A 37 3.69 3.79 1.72
N PRO A 38 3.76 5.05 1.26
CA PRO A 38 2.88 5.54 0.21
C PRO A 38 2.95 4.68 -1.06
N VAL A 39 1.87 4.69 -1.83
CA VAL A 39 1.81 4.10 -3.18
C VAL A 39 1.71 5.21 -4.21
N PHE A 40 2.64 5.21 -5.15
CA PHE A 40 2.63 6.01 -6.37
C PHE A 40 2.52 5.03 -7.54
N PRO A 41 1.31 4.83 -8.11
CA PRO A 41 1.09 3.88 -9.19
C PRO A 41 2.11 4.06 -10.33
N GLY A 42 2.75 2.97 -10.74
CA GLY A 42 3.79 2.95 -11.78
C GLY A 42 5.14 3.57 -11.38
N ILE A 43 5.31 4.04 -10.13
CA ILE A 43 6.54 4.70 -9.66
C ILE A 43 7.07 4.07 -8.37
N LEU A 44 6.22 3.87 -7.36
CA LEU A 44 6.53 3.29 -6.06
C LEU A 44 5.35 2.42 -5.63
N GLU A 45 5.52 1.10 -5.62
CA GLU A 45 4.48 0.18 -5.16
C GLU A 45 5.10 -0.91 -4.29
N ASN A 46 4.34 -1.37 -3.28
CA ASN A 46 4.80 -2.39 -2.33
C ASN A 46 6.19 -2.08 -1.72
N SER A 47 6.42 -0.82 -1.33
CA SER A 47 7.70 -0.35 -0.78
C SER A 47 8.89 -0.36 -1.76
N VAL A 48 8.70 -0.64 -3.06
CA VAL A 48 9.76 -0.79 -4.07
C VAL A 48 9.60 0.23 -5.21
N SER A 49 10.72 0.80 -5.65
CA SER A 49 10.80 1.68 -6.82
C SER A 49 10.59 0.91 -8.12
N MET A 50 9.62 1.33 -8.94
CA MET A 50 9.32 0.72 -10.24
C MET A 50 10.31 1.14 -11.34
N ASN A 51 11.11 2.17 -11.09
CA ASN A 51 12.20 2.58 -11.96
C ASN A 51 13.39 3.01 -11.13
N GLN A 52 14.22 2.04 -10.74
CA GLN A 52 15.40 2.29 -9.90
C GLN A 52 16.45 3.19 -10.58
N ASN A 53 16.41 3.37 -11.90
CA ASN A 53 17.33 4.27 -12.60
C ASN A 53 16.94 5.74 -12.43
N GLN A 54 15.64 6.01 -12.24
CA GLN A 54 15.13 7.36 -12.02
C GLN A 54 14.89 7.65 -10.54
N TYR A 55 14.31 6.72 -9.79
CA TYR A 55 13.90 6.94 -8.42
C TYR A 55 14.68 6.06 -7.44
N LYS A 56 15.23 6.68 -6.39
CA LYS A 56 16.01 6.01 -5.34
C LYS A 56 15.29 6.07 -4.01
N ILE A 57 15.37 4.98 -3.27
CA ILE A 57 14.94 4.91 -1.88
C ILE A 57 16.17 5.14 -1.01
N ILE A 58 16.05 6.08 -0.07
CA ILE A 58 17.14 6.52 0.79
C ILE A 58 16.69 6.37 2.24
N CYS A 59 17.40 5.56 3.01
CA CYS A 59 17.24 5.50 4.46
C CYS A 59 18.38 6.30 5.10
N GLN A 60 18.08 7.49 5.63
CA GLN A 60 19.11 8.37 6.17
C GLN A 60 19.62 7.85 7.52
N LYS A 61 20.94 7.66 7.64
CA LYS A 61 21.57 7.14 8.86
C LYS A 61 22.51 8.18 9.47
N ASN A 62 22.39 8.41 10.78
CA ASN A 62 23.37 9.19 11.53
C ASN A 62 23.76 8.44 12.81
N GLN A 63 25.06 8.32 13.07
CA GLN A 63 25.63 7.53 14.18
C GLN A 63 25.05 6.11 14.21
N ASN A 64 25.04 5.43 13.07
CA ASN A 64 24.48 4.08 12.90
C ASN A 64 22.97 3.91 13.16
N LYS A 65 22.22 4.98 13.42
CA LYS A 65 20.78 4.94 13.60
C LYS A 65 20.06 5.57 12.42
N TYR A 66 19.05 4.89 11.88
CA TYR A 66 18.16 5.48 10.89
C TYR A 66 17.35 6.63 11.51
N ARG A 67 17.20 7.73 10.77
CA ARG A 67 16.54 8.95 11.25
C ARG A 67 15.27 9.30 10.48
N PHE A 68 15.25 9.05 9.18
CA PHE A 68 14.09 9.22 8.31
C PHE A 68 14.31 8.48 6.98
N ALA A 69 13.25 8.38 6.19
CA ALA A 69 13.24 7.74 4.88
C ALA A 69 12.89 8.76 3.79
N THR A 70 13.49 8.67 2.61
CA THR A 70 13.28 9.61 1.50
C THR A 70 13.12 8.86 0.19
N PHE A 71 12.15 9.26 -0.63
CA PHE A 71 12.00 8.81 -2.01
C PHE A 71 12.44 9.92 -2.96
N TYR A 72 13.50 9.66 -3.73
CA TYR A 72 14.25 10.70 -4.45
C TYR A 72 14.21 10.51 -5.96
N ASP A 73 13.89 11.57 -6.71
CA ASP A 73 13.91 11.59 -8.17
C ASP A 73 15.24 12.15 -8.68
N ILE A 74 16.07 11.28 -9.27
CA ILE A 74 17.38 11.62 -9.82
C ILE A 74 17.25 12.58 -11.02
N LYS A 75 16.21 12.43 -11.84
CA LYS A 75 16.03 13.24 -13.04
C LYS A 75 15.67 14.68 -12.68
N ASN A 76 14.77 14.86 -11.73
CA ASN A 76 14.38 16.18 -11.24
C ASN A 76 15.34 16.72 -10.15
N LYS A 77 16.21 15.87 -9.60
CA LYS A 77 17.16 16.17 -8.51
C LYS A 77 16.49 16.70 -7.25
N ILE A 78 15.31 16.18 -6.93
CA ILE A 78 14.54 16.55 -5.74
C ILE A 78 13.92 15.31 -5.10
N PRO A 79 13.74 15.29 -3.78
CA PRO A 79 12.88 14.31 -3.15
C PRO A 79 11.41 14.52 -3.53
N LEU A 80 10.71 13.44 -3.82
CA LEU A 80 9.26 13.44 -3.95
C LEU A 80 8.59 13.47 -2.58
N PHE A 81 9.13 12.74 -1.60
CA PHE A 81 8.75 12.86 -0.20
C PHE A 81 9.86 12.39 0.75
N SER A 82 9.78 12.84 2.01
CA SER A 82 10.49 12.28 3.15
C SER A 82 9.51 11.92 4.27
N ALA A 83 9.70 10.76 4.89
CA ALA A 83 8.88 10.21 5.96
C ALA A 83 9.68 10.07 7.26
N TYR A 84 9.12 10.50 8.38
CA TYR A 84 9.78 10.51 9.69
C TYR A 84 8.78 10.34 10.84
N LYS A 85 9.29 9.92 12.00
CA LYS A 85 8.54 9.92 13.26
C LYS A 85 8.79 11.22 14.00
N TYR A 86 7.71 11.90 14.36
CA TYR A 86 7.75 13.00 15.30
C TYR A 86 7.61 12.46 16.73
N THR A 87 8.59 12.73 17.58
CA THR A 87 8.66 12.21 18.96
C THR A 87 8.94 13.32 19.98
N GLY A 88 8.59 14.56 19.60
CA GLY A 88 9.02 15.78 20.28
C GLY A 88 10.12 16.49 19.50
N HIS A 89 10.54 17.66 19.99
CA HIS A 89 11.49 18.53 19.30
C HIS A 89 12.46 19.20 20.28
N THR A 90 13.65 19.59 19.78
CA THR A 90 14.55 20.51 20.49
C THR A 90 14.23 21.99 20.20
N GLY A 91 13.61 22.27 19.04
CA GLY A 91 13.06 23.58 18.68
C GLY A 91 14.09 24.58 18.15
N THR A 92 15.38 24.22 18.11
CA THR A 92 16.46 25.12 17.70
C THR A 92 17.23 24.54 16.52
N ARG A 93 17.41 25.36 15.47
CA ARG A 93 18.37 25.09 14.41
C ARG A 93 19.79 25.23 14.98
N PRO A 94 20.64 24.19 14.94
CA PRO A 94 21.99 24.30 15.46
C PRO A 94 22.81 25.29 14.63
N GLN A 95 23.64 26.08 15.32
CA GLN A 95 24.56 27.01 14.70
C GLN A 95 25.60 26.24 13.87
N ASN A 96 25.96 26.76 12.69
CA ASN A 96 27.06 26.26 11.85
C ASN A 96 26.94 24.83 11.27
N VAL A 97 25.72 24.27 11.16
CA VAL A 97 25.54 22.97 10.47
C VAL A 97 25.78 23.11 8.96
N LYS A 98 26.76 22.36 8.46
CA LYS A 98 27.08 22.30 7.03
C LYS A 98 26.16 21.31 6.32
N TRP A 99 25.63 21.73 5.17
CA TRP A 99 24.91 20.84 4.26
C TRP A 99 25.82 19.76 3.70
N LYS A 100 25.33 18.52 3.73
CA LYS A 100 26.05 17.34 3.27
C LYS A 100 25.63 17.00 1.85
N THR A 101 26.62 16.66 1.04
CA THR A 101 26.46 16.21 -0.35
C THR A 101 26.43 14.70 -0.34
N GLU A 102 25.48 14.12 -1.06
CA GLU A 102 25.31 12.68 -1.20
C GLU A 102 25.46 12.34 -2.69
N PRO A 103 25.75 11.08 -3.07
CA PRO A 103 26.02 10.74 -4.47
C PRO A 103 24.88 11.11 -5.44
N GLN A 104 23.67 11.31 -4.92
CA GLN A 104 22.45 11.63 -5.68
C GLN A 104 22.21 13.15 -5.83
N ALA A 105 22.96 14.00 -5.12
CA ALA A 105 22.77 15.45 -5.12
C ALA A 105 24.11 16.19 -4.89
N PHE A 106 24.53 17.03 -5.84
CA PHE A 106 25.84 17.69 -5.82
C PHE A 106 25.76 19.08 -5.17
N LYS A 107 26.77 19.50 -4.40
CA LYS A 107 26.80 20.82 -3.75
C LYS A 107 26.65 21.98 -4.75
N GLY A 108 27.21 21.82 -5.94
CA GLY A 108 27.06 22.79 -7.01
C GLY A 108 25.61 23.00 -7.44
N ASP A 109 24.73 22.01 -7.27
CA ASP A 109 23.34 22.08 -7.74
C ASP A 109 22.61 23.28 -7.10
N TYR A 110 23.01 23.65 -5.88
CA TYR A 110 22.47 24.76 -5.09
C TYR A 110 23.44 25.96 -4.94
N THR A 111 24.34 26.19 -5.90
CA THR A 111 25.18 27.41 -5.89
C THR A 111 24.33 28.68 -5.98
N THR A 112 24.81 29.72 -5.31
CA THR A 112 24.14 31.00 -4.99
C THR A 112 23.11 31.48 -6.03
N ASN A 113 21.84 31.28 -5.71
CA ASN A 113 20.72 32.00 -6.29
C ASN A 113 20.15 32.96 -5.22
N LYS A 114 19.81 34.19 -5.62
CA LYS A 114 19.27 35.21 -4.70
C LYS A 114 17.81 34.95 -4.31
N GLU A 115 17.08 34.08 -5.01
CA GLU A 115 15.62 33.95 -4.89
C GLU A 115 15.16 32.72 -4.09
N VAL A 116 15.93 31.63 -4.09
CA VAL A 116 15.55 30.36 -3.44
C VAL A 116 16.55 29.92 -2.37
N ASN A 117 16.03 29.21 -1.36
CA ASN A 117 16.77 28.51 -0.31
C ASN A 117 16.69 26.99 -0.51
N ARG A 118 17.56 26.27 0.21
CA ARG A 118 17.41 24.82 0.42
C ARG A 118 16.33 24.59 1.47
N GLY A 119 15.11 24.32 1.01
CA GLY A 119 13.96 24.03 1.86
C GLY A 119 13.95 22.55 2.23
N HIS A 120 13.79 22.26 3.52
CA HIS A 120 13.80 20.88 4.03
C HIS A 120 12.45 20.20 3.78
N LEU A 121 12.46 18.87 3.59
CA LEU A 121 11.24 18.06 3.67
C LEU A 121 11.03 17.53 5.09
N PHE A 122 12.02 16.89 5.70
CA PHE A 122 12.04 16.72 7.15
C PHE A 122 12.64 17.98 7.78
N PRO A 123 11.83 18.90 8.33
CA PRO A 123 12.34 20.15 8.85
C PRO A 123 13.12 19.93 10.14
N CYS A 124 14.23 20.66 10.27
CA CYS A 124 15.09 20.59 11.45
C CYS A 124 14.36 20.92 12.77
N CYS A 125 13.28 21.70 12.72
CA CYS A 125 12.46 22.05 13.88
C CYS A 125 11.57 20.90 14.38
N HIS A 126 11.41 19.83 13.60
CA HIS A 126 10.70 18.60 14.00
C HIS A 126 11.63 17.52 14.57
N ALA A 127 12.95 17.75 14.55
CA ALA A 127 13.91 16.78 15.02
C ALA A 127 13.96 16.72 16.57
N ALA A 128 13.90 15.51 17.11
CA ALA A 128 13.84 15.25 18.55
C ALA A 128 15.17 15.46 19.28
N ASP A 129 16.29 15.40 18.57
CA ASP A 129 17.64 15.50 19.12
C ASP A 129 18.62 16.07 18.09
N GLU A 130 19.79 16.52 18.55
CA GLU A 130 20.81 17.17 17.69
C GLU A 130 21.31 16.27 16.55
N ASP A 131 21.40 14.96 16.76
CA ASP A 131 21.85 14.03 15.73
C ASP A 131 20.79 13.81 14.66
N THR A 132 19.53 13.72 15.07
CA THR A 132 18.40 13.77 14.15
C THR A 132 18.40 15.09 13.39
N THR A 133 18.63 16.23 14.06
CA THR A 133 18.72 17.54 13.41
C THR A 133 19.84 17.58 12.39
N LYS A 134 21.06 17.13 12.72
CA LYS A 134 22.19 17.08 11.78
C LYS A 134 21.90 16.22 10.56
N SER A 135 21.09 15.16 10.71
CA SER A 135 20.68 14.30 9.60
C SER A 135 19.75 14.97 8.61
N THR A 136 19.02 16.02 9.00
CA THR A 136 18.11 16.71 8.07
C THR A 136 18.85 17.59 7.05
N PHE A 137 20.11 17.96 7.32
CA PHE A 137 20.92 18.83 6.47
C PHE A 137 21.62 18.08 5.34
N THR A 138 20.90 17.17 4.68
CA THR A 138 21.35 16.46 3.47
C THR A 138 20.63 17.01 2.25
N LEU A 139 21.31 17.06 1.10
CA LEU A 139 20.71 17.59 -0.13
C LEU A 139 19.60 16.70 -0.68
N THR A 140 19.58 15.40 -0.35
CA THR A 140 18.48 14.51 -0.73
C THR A 140 17.21 14.77 0.08
N ASN A 141 17.28 15.45 1.22
CA ASN A 141 16.15 15.92 2.02
C ASN A 141 15.73 17.38 1.68
N ALA A 142 16.22 17.95 0.58
CA ALA A 142 15.98 19.36 0.27
C ALA A 142 15.52 19.61 -1.17
N VAL A 143 14.72 20.67 -1.32
CA VAL A 143 14.25 21.23 -2.60
C VAL A 143 14.53 22.72 -2.69
N PRO A 144 14.63 23.31 -3.90
CA PRO A 144 14.64 24.76 -4.05
C PRO A 144 13.29 25.35 -3.63
N GLN A 145 13.26 26.12 -2.55
CA GLN A 145 12.07 26.85 -2.10
C GLN A 145 12.30 28.36 -2.15
N TYR A 146 11.32 29.14 -2.60
CA TYR A 146 11.45 30.61 -2.58
C TYR A 146 11.71 31.11 -1.15
N LYS A 147 12.61 32.08 -1.00
CA LYS A 147 13.07 32.54 0.32
C LYS A 147 11.93 33.03 1.21
N SER A 148 11.03 33.82 0.63
CA SER A 148 9.84 34.35 1.31
C SER A 148 8.87 33.24 1.74
N PHE A 149 8.73 32.19 0.94
CA PHE A 149 7.88 31.04 1.23
C PHE A 149 8.48 30.15 2.31
N ASN A 150 9.74 29.72 2.12
CA ASN A 150 10.48 28.89 3.07
C ASN A 150 10.61 29.55 4.45
N GLY A 151 10.90 30.86 4.50
CA GLY A 151 11.03 31.61 5.75
C GLY A 151 9.73 32.24 6.24
N GLY A 152 8.64 32.14 5.46
CA GLY A 152 7.35 32.74 5.74
C GLY A 152 6.28 31.68 5.93
N SER A 153 5.34 31.57 4.99
CA SER A 153 4.16 30.73 5.15
C SER A 153 4.46 29.25 5.42
N TRP A 154 5.51 28.70 4.81
CA TRP A 154 5.89 27.31 5.01
C TRP A 154 6.45 27.07 6.42
N SER A 155 7.32 27.95 6.89
CA SER A 155 7.84 27.93 8.28
C SER A 155 6.73 28.13 9.31
N ASP A 156 5.75 28.99 9.03
CA ASP A 156 4.57 29.18 9.89
C ASP A 156 3.72 27.90 9.96
N MET A 157 3.55 27.20 8.83
CA MET A 157 2.85 25.91 8.77
C MET A 157 3.59 24.83 9.55
N GLU A 158 4.91 24.68 9.36
CA GLU A 158 5.74 23.72 10.11
C GLU A 158 5.59 23.92 11.62
N GLN A 159 5.62 25.16 12.10
CA GLN A 159 5.43 25.48 13.51
C GLN A 159 4.03 25.15 14.02
N LYS A 160 2.98 25.39 13.23
CA LYS A 160 1.60 25.04 13.59
C LYS A 160 1.42 23.53 13.68
N VAL A 161 1.92 22.77 12.70
CA VAL A 161 1.87 21.30 12.69
C VAL A 161 2.62 20.73 13.90
N ARG A 162 3.82 21.26 14.20
CA ARG A 162 4.57 20.94 15.42
C ARG A 162 3.74 21.14 16.68
N SER A 163 3.14 22.32 16.84
CA SER A 163 2.30 22.64 18.01
C SER A 163 1.09 21.71 18.15
N VAL A 164 0.47 21.30 17.04
CA VAL A 164 -0.62 20.32 17.05
C VAL A 164 -0.11 18.95 17.50
N MET A 165 1.03 18.50 16.99
CA MET A 165 1.60 17.20 17.37
C MET A 165 2.02 17.16 18.84
N ASP A 166 2.64 18.23 19.36
CA ASP A 166 3.00 18.33 20.78
C ASP A 166 1.79 18.26 21.71
N SER A 167 0.75 19.01 21.37
CA SER A 167 -0.46 19.11 22.21
C SER A 167 -1.32 17.85 22.15
N LYS A 168 -1.53 17.28 20.96
CA LYS A 168 -2.57 16.26 20.73
C LYS A 168 -2.06 14.85 20.48
N CYS A 169 -0.89 14.66 19.88
CA CYS A 169 -0.45 13.35 19.43
C CYS A 169 0.25 12.55 20.54
N ARG A 170 -0.14 11.29 20.73
CA ARG A 170 0.47 10.37 21.69
C ARG A 170 0.71 9.00 21.08
N ASP A 171 1.59 8.22 21.70
CA ASP A 171 1.70 6.80 21.43
C ASP A 171 0.50 6.07 22.05
N GLU A 172 -0.22 5.30 21.25
CA GLU A 172 -1.37 4.48 21.65
C GLU A 172 -0.99 3.47 22.74
N LYS A 173 0.26 2.97 22.74
CA LYS A 173 0.76 2.01 23.73
C LYS A 173 1.28 2.67 25.01
N ASN A 174 1.69 3.94 24.91
CA ASN A 174 2.23 4.68 26.05
C ASN A 174 1.91 6.18 25.91
N GLU A 175 0.78 6.60 26.49
CA GLU A 175 0.28 7.97 26.36
C GLU A 175 1.17 9.07 26.95
N LYS A 176 2.28 8.71 27.62
CA LYS A 176 3.31 9.67 28.05
C LYS A 176 4.21 10.11 26.91
N ASN A 177 4.35 9.28 25.89
CA ASN A 177 5.22 9.54 24.74
C ASN A 177 4.44 10.25 23.63
N ILE A 178 5.08 11.22 22.99
CA ILE A 178 4.56 11.82 21.74
C ILE A 178 4.95 10.90 20.59
N LEU A 179 4.00 10.61 19.71
CA LEU A 179 4.27 9.89 18.47
C LEU A 179 3.32 10.38 17.37
N ALA A 180 3.89 10.83 16.26
CA ALA A 180 3.18 11.01 15.01
C ALA A 180 4.04 10.52 13.83
N TYR A 181 3.37 10.04 12.78
CA TYR A 181 4.01 9.67 11.51
C TYR A 181 3.77 10.80 10.52
N VAL A 182 4.84 11.37 9.98
CA VAL A 182 4.77 12.56 9.13
C VAL A 182 5.39 12.26 7.78
N LEU A 183 4.74 12.73 6.71
CA LEU A 183 5.28 12.76 5.37
C LEU A 183 5.22 14.19 4.86
N THR A 184 6.34 14.66 4.32
CA THR A 184 6.42 15.95 3.63
C THR A 184 6.97 15.70 2.25
N GLY A 185 6.37 16.30 1.23
CA GLY A 185 6.75 16.07 -0.16
C GLY A 185 6.66 17.32 -1.03
N ALA A 186 7.19 17.17 -2.23
CA ALA A 186 7.29 18.22 -3.23
C ALA A 186 6.76 17.70 -4.57
N VAL A 187 6.04 18.54 -5.29
CA VAL A 187 5.53 18.23 -6.64
C VAL A 187 6.49 18.83 -7.66
N PRO A 188 7.20 18.00 -8.46
CA PRO A 188 8.06 18.50 -9.53
C PRO A 188 7.28 19.41 -10.49
N ASN A 189 7.86 20.54 -10.86
CA ASN A 189 7.27 21.43 -11.84
C ASN A 189 7.43 20.84 -13.24
N THR A 190 6.30 20.56 -13.89
CA THR A 190 6.21 19.91 -15.21
C THR A 190 5.86 20.88 -16.34
N LYS A 191 5.83 22.20 -16.07
CA LYS A 191 5.66 23.22 -17.12
C LYS A 191 6.73 23.04 -18.20
N LYS A 192 6.45 23.48 -19.43
CA LYS A 192 7.39 23.40 -20.56
C LYS A 192 7.82 24.81 -20.98
N PRO A 193 9.10 25.21 -20.77
CA PRO A 193 10.15 24.49 -20.05
C PRO A 193 9.92 24.46 -18.52
N PRO A 194 10.45 23.45 -17.80
CA PRO A 194 10.30 23.38 -16.36
C PRO A 194 11.13 24.47 -15.69
N GLN A 195 10.67 24.93 -14.52
CA GLN A 195 11.45 25.89 -13.75
C GLN A 195 12.63 25.18 -13.08
N LEU A 196 13.85 25.57 -13.45
CA LEU A 196 15.06 24.93 -12.96
C LEU A 196 15.96 25.93 -12.21
N LEU A 197 16.47 25.51 -11.06
CA LEU A 197 17.57 26.18 -10.38
C LEU A 197 18.87 25.80 -11.10
N ASN A 198 19.59 26.83 -11.56
CA ASN A 198 20.88 26.70 -12.25
C ASN A 198 20.80 25.75 -13.48
N ASN A 199 19.65 25.66 -14.15
CA ASN A 199 19.38 24.72 -15.25
C ASN A 199 19.58 23.23 -14.89
N ARG A 200 19.54 22.87 -13.60
CA ARG A 200 19.85 21.50 -13.15
C ARG A 200 18.85 20.89 -12.19
N VAL A 201 18.34 21.66 -11.23
CA VAL A 201 17.43 21.14 -10.19
C VAL A 201 16.04 21.65 -10.44
N ASN A 202 15.04 20.77 -10.42
CA ASN A 202 13.66 21.17 -10.54
C ASN A 202 13.25 22.05 -9.34
N ILE A 203 12.69 23.24 -9.62
CA ILE A 203 12.04 24.05 -8.59
C ILE A 203 10.60 23.55 -8.51
N PRO A 204 10.20 22.81 -7.46
CA PRO A 204 8.88 22.21 -7.37
C PRO A 204 7.80 23.28 -7.41
N SER A 205 6.63 22.95 -7.97
CA SER A 205 5.50 23.89 -8.05
C SER A 205 4.74 23.99 -6.73
N ASP A 206 4.67 22.91 -5.98
CA ASP A 206 3.87 22.79 -4.77
C ASP A 206 4.63 21.98 -3.72
N MET A 207 4.40 22.31 -2.46
CA MET A 207 4.85 21.55 -1.29
C MET A 207 3.64 21.04 -0.52
N TRP A 208 3.77 19.88 0.10
CA TRP A 208 2.71 19.30 0.94
C TRP A 208 3.29 18.59 2.17
N THR A 209 2.54 18.60 3.26
CA THR A 209 2.85 17.87 4.50
C THR A 209 1.59 17.20 5.01
N VAL A 210 1.73 16.00 5.54
CA VAL A 210 0.64 15.25 6.15
C VAL A 210 1.17 14.51 7.37
N PHE A 211 0.33 14.38 8.41
CA PHE A 211 0.66 13.52 9.53
C PHE A 211 -0.54 12.70 9.99
N CYS A 212 -0.26 11.56 10.63
CA CYS A 212 -1.24 10.72 11.31
C CYS A 212 -0.70 10.40 12.72
N CYS A 213 -1.58 10.48 13.72
CA CYS A 213 -1.24 10.16 15.11
C CYS A 213 -2.46 9.73 15.92
N TYR A 214 -2.22 9.11 17.08
CA TYR A 214 -3.27 8.81 18.04
C TYR A 214 -3.54 10.07 18.89
N ASN A 215 -4.78 10.57 18.85
CA ASN A 215 -5.16 11.80 19.52
C ASN A 215 -5.50 11.53 21.00
N ARG A 216 -4.86 12.27 21.91
CA ARG A 216 -5.04 12.12 23.35
C ARG A 216 -6.45 12.44 23.84
N GLU A 217 -7.10 13.44 23.24
CA GLU A 217 -8.41 13.95 23.65
C GLU A 217 -9.52 13.04 23.13
N SER A 218 -9.52 12.76 21.82
CA SER A 218 -10.58 11.96 21.18
C SER A 218 -10.38 10.45 21.32
N LYS A 219 -9.19 10.00 21.77
CA LYS A 219 -8.80 8.58 21.87
C LYS A 219 -8.95 7.82 20.55
N LYS A 220 -8.73 8.53 19.44
CA LYS A 220 -8.84 8.01 18.07
C LYS A 220 -7.64 8.42 17.25
N TRP A 221 -7.31 7.61 16.25
CA TRP A 221 -6.39 8.01 15.20
C TRP A 221 -6.94 9.20 14.43
N VAL A 222 -6.14 10.23 14.23
CA VAL A 222 -6.48 11.43 13.45
C VAL A 222 -5.38 11.73 12.48
N SER A 223 -5.74 12.44 11.42
CA SER A 223 -4.78 12.82 10.41
C SER A 223 -5.09 14.23 9.89
N GLN A 224 -4.06 15.02 9.60
CA GLN A 224 -4.19 16.33 8.95
C GLN A 224 -3.21 16.48 7.79
N ALA A 225 -3.60 17.30 6.80
CA ALA A 225 -2.82 17.59 5.60
C ALA A 225 -2.74 19.11 5.37
N HIS A 226 -1.62 19.55 4.80
CA HIS A 226 -1.33 20.94 4.45
C HIS A 226 -0.59 20.98 3.12
N TRP A 227 -0.84 21.98 2.29
CA TRP A 227 -0.11 22.21 1.05
C TRP A 227 -0.08 23.69 0.69
N ALA A 228 0.88 24.08 -0.13
CA ALA A 228 0.97 25.42 -0.68
C ALA A 228 1.80 25.45 -1.98
N GLU A 229 1.54 26.44 -2.83
CA GLU A 229 2.36 26.72 -4.00
C GLU A 229 3.72 27.27 -3.57
N ASN A 230 4.80 26.69 -4.08
CA ASN A 230 6.15 27.18 -3.87
C ASN A 230 6.42 28.40 -4.77
N LYS A 231 6.11 29.59 -4.27
CA LYS A 231 6.24 30.87 -5.01
C LYS A 231 6.81 32.00 -4.15
N ASP A 232 7.22 33.08 -4.79
CA ASP A 232 7.59 34.31 -4.08
C ASP A 232 6.35 34.95 -3.45
N GLU A 233 6.46 35.32 -2.17
CA GLU A 233 5.40 35.89 -1.32
C GLU A 233 5.73 37.33 -0.90
N SER A 234 6.83 37.90 -1.39
CA SER A 234 7.27 39.27 -1.07
C SER A 234 6.26 40.35 -1.47
N LYS A 235 5.35 40.06 -2.41
CA LYS A 235 4.28 40.95 -2.88
C LYS A 235 2.90 40.67 -2.26
N GLY A 236 2.82 39.83 -1.23
CA GLY A 236 1.57 39.50 -0.53
C GLY A 236 1.58 38.08 0.00
N LYS A 237 1.21 37.89 1.27
CA LYS A 237 1.09 36.56 1.87
C LYS A 237 -0.06 35.81 1.21
N THR A 238 0.21 34.69 0.56
CA THR A 238 -0.84 33.78 0.12
C THR A 238 -1.00 32.65 1.13
N ILE A 239 -1.41 32.98 2.36
CA ILE A 239 -1.94 31.93 3.23
C ILE A 239 -3.44 31.85 2.98
N SER A 240 -3.80 30.98 2.06
CA SER A 240 -5.03 30.23 2.23
C SER A 240 -4.78 29.28 3.41
N SER A 241 -5.08 29.74 4.64
CA SER A 241 -5.06 28.87 5.84
C SER A 241 -6.30 28.01 5.82
N HIS A 242 -6.40 27.19 4.79
CA HIS A 242 -7.46 26.25 4.62
C HIS A 242 -7.02 24.98 5.34
N LEU A 243 -7.28 24.96 6.65
CA LEU A 243 -7.34 23.76 7.46
C LEU A 243 -8.42 22.86 6.84
N HIS A 244 -8.06 22.02 5.87
CA HIS A 244 -9.03 21.15 5.21
C HIS A 244 -8.51 19.72 5.05
N VAL A 245 -9.48 18.83 5.19
CA VAL A 245 -9.44 17.37 5.31
C VAL A 245 -8.57 16.72 4.24
N PHE A 246 -8.04 15.54 4.54
CA PHE A 246 -7.25 14.68 3.65
C PHE A 246 -7.72 14.64 2.18
N GLY A 247 -9.03 14.70 1.94
CA GLY A 247 -9.61 14.77 0.59
C GLY A 247 -9.02 15.91 -0.26
N ALA A 248 -8.80 17.10 0.28
CA ALA A 248 -8.31 18.26 -0.48
C ALA A 248 -6.85 18.11 -0.97
N LEU A 249 -5.99 17.39 -0.21
CA LEU A 249 -4.62 17.10 -0.65
C LEU A 249 -4.60 16.07 -1.79
N LYS A 250 -5.46 15.05 -1.71
CA LYS A 250 -5.62 14.07 -2.80
C LYS A 250 -6.01 14.76 -4.11
N CYS A 251 -6.95 15.71 -4.06
CA CYS A 251 -7.36 16.46 -5.25
C CYS A 251 -6.26 17.28 -5.86
N LEU A 252 -5.45 17.96 -5.04
CA LEU A 252 -4.29 18.68 -5.56
C LEU A 252 -3.30 17.73 -6.23
N LEU A 253 -2.98 16.59 -5.60
CA LEU A 253 -2.02 15.65 -6.18
C LEU A 253 -2.57 15.06 -7.49
N MET A 254 -3.86 14.73 -7.55
CA MET A 254 -4.54 14.27 -8.78
C MET A 254 -4.57 15.36 -9.88
N GLU A 255 -4.92 16.61 -9.55
CA GLU A 255 -4.87 17.76 -10.47
C GLU A 255 -3.46 18.00 -11.04
N ARG A 256 -2.41 17.66 -10.29
CA ARG A 256 -1.01 17.75 -10.71
C ARG A 256 -0.47 16.46 -11.34
N HIS A 257 -1.35 15.52 -11.71
CA HIS A 257 -1.06 14.22 -12.34
C HIS A 257 -0.24 13.23 -11.47
N TYR A 258 -0.38 13.30 -10.15
CA TYR A 258 0.16 12.31 -9.22
C TYR A 258 -0.99 11.62 -8.45
N ASP A 259 -1.36 10.39 -8.83
CA ASP A 259 -2.35 9.57 -8.08
C ASP A 259 -1.71 8.95 -6.82
N VAL A 260 -1.40 9.76 -5.81
CA VAL A 260 -0.70 9.29 -4.61
C VAL A 260 -1.66 8.75 -3.56
N LYS A 261 -1.49 7.49 -3.15
CA LYS A 261 -2.14 6.93 -1.96
C LYS A 261 -1.20 7.05 -0.77
N VAL A 262 -1.38 8.11 0.02
CA VAL A 262 -0.45 8.48 1.10
C VAL A 262 -0.52 7.54 2.32
N PHE A 263 -1.72 7.02 2.65
CA PHE A 263 -1.93 5.92 3.61
C PHE A 263 -2.80 4.82 2.98
N PRO A 264 -2.23 3.69 2.52
CA PRO A 264 -3.00 2.63 1.86
C PRO A 264 -3.93 1.87 2.83
N LYS A 265 -5.08 1.41 2.32
CA LYS A 265 -6.14 0.71 3.10
C LYS A 265 -5.66 -0.65 3.61
N LEU A 266 -5.96 -0.97 4.87
CA LEU A 266 -5.79 -2.31 5.44
C LEU A 266 -7.06 -3.14 5.17
N ILE A 267 -6.90 -4.35 4.65
CA ILE A 267 -8.01 -5.19 4.17
C ILE A 267 -8.77 -5.89 5.32
N THR A 268 -8.33 -5.82 6.58
CA THR A 268 -8.77 -6.79 7.61
C THR A 268 -9.32 -6.25 8.94
N SER A 269 -9.73 -4.99 9.08
CA SER A 269 -10.56 -4.56 10.24
C SER A 269 -11.20 -3.19 10.00
N LEU A 270 -12.31 -2.92 10.71
CA LEU A 270 -13.01 -1.62 10.80
C LEU A 270 -12.06 -0.42 10.60
N PRO A 271 -12.40 0.59 9.78
CA PRO A 271 -11.40 1.53 9.29
C PRO A 271 -10.81 2.36 10.43
N PRO A 272 -9.48 2.31 10.68
CA PRO A 272 -8.83 3.40 11.39
C PRO A 272 -8.96 4.67 10.55
N VAL A 273 -9.35 5.77 11.20
CA VAL A 273 -9.67 7.09 10.62
C VAL A 273 -8.50 7.73 9.84
N CYS A 274 -7.29 7.15 9.88
CA CYS A 274 -6.15 7.57 9.04
C CYS A 274 -6.13 6.95 7.62
N ILE A 275 -7.09 6.09 7.25
CA ILE A 275 -7.21 5.57 5.87
C ILE A 275 -8.02 6.57 5.05
N ASN A 276 -7.60 6.80 3.78
CA ASN A 276 -8.31 7.50 2.70
C ASN A 276 -9.85 7.35 2.82
N MET A 277 -10.49 8.27 3.54
CA MET A 277 -11.90 8.57 3.42
C MET A 277 -11.93 9.98 2.84
N ASP A 278 -12.37 10.07 1.58
CA ASP A 278 -13.11 11.17 0.95
C ASP A 278 -12.76 11.27 -0.54
N ASP A 279 -13.24 10.30 -1.33
CA ASP A 279 -13.21 10.37 -2.80
C ASP A 279 -14.27 11.36 -3.34
N ILE A 280 -15.34 11.62 -2.58
CA ILE A 280 -16.52 12.39 -3.01
C ILE A 280 -16.29 13.92 -2.97
N LEU A 281 -15.54 14.43 -1.99
CA LEU A 281 -15.26 15.86 -1.86
C LEU A 281 -14.40 16.40 -3.02
N CYS A 282 -13.72 15.48 -3.72
CA CYS A 282 -12.72 15.78 -4.72
C CYS A 282 -13.31 16.18 -6.07
N ASP A 283 -14.35 15.44 -6.49
CA ASP A 283 -15.07 15.72 -7.72
C ASP A 283 -15.78 17.09 -7.65
N PHE A 284 -16.27 17.49 -6.47
CA PHE A 284 -16.92 18.78 -6.23
C PHE A 284 -15.96 19.99 -6.34
N LEU A 285 -14.72 19.87 -5.83
CA LEU A 285 -13.74 20.97 -5.85
C LEU A 285 -13.15 21.20 -7.25
N ILE A 286 -12.95 20.12 -8.03
CA ILE A 286 -12.49 20.19 -9.43
C ILE A 286 -13.50 20.93 -10.31
N LEU A 287 -14.80 20.69 -10.11
CA LEU A 287 -15.88 21.35 -10.85
C LEU A 287 -15.94 22.88 -10.60
N ASN A 288 -15.67 23.34 -9.39
CA ASN A 288 -15.68 24.77 -9.05
C ASN A 288 -14.48 25.54 -9.63
N LYS A 289 -13.33 24.89 -9.80
CA LYS A 289 -12.11 25.51 -10.34
C LYS A 289 -12.16 25.69 -11.86
N LEU A 290 -12.82 24.77 -12.57
CA LEU A 290 -13.08 24.88 -14.01
C LEU A 290 -13.92 26.13 -14.35
N LYS A 291 -14.81 26.58 -13.45
CA LYS A 291 -15.58 27.83 -13.59
C LYS A 291 -14.73 29.11 -13.50
N GLN A 292 -13.59 29.09 -12.81
CA GLN A 292 -12.70 30.25 -12.67
C GLN A 292 -11.75 30.44 -13.86
N HIS A 293 -11.50 29.39 -14.66
CA HIS A 293 -10.54 29.43 -15.77
C HIS A 293 -11.15 29.86 -17.13
N SER A 294 -12.47 30.03 -17.24
CA SER A 294 -13.09 30.67 -18.42
C SER A 294 -12.98 32.20 -18.32
N ARG A 295 -11.99 32.75 -19.03
CA ARG A 295 -11.66 34.18 -19.15
C ARG A 295 -12.89 35.09 -19.39
N LEU A 296 -13.07 36.10 -18.54
CA LEU A 296 -13.62 37.40 -18.92
C LEU A 296 -12.65 38.48 -18.44
N SER A 297 -11.96 39.11 -19.40
CA SER A 297 -11.05 40.23 -19.16
C SER A 297 -11.81 41.51 -18.83
N GLY A 298 -11.29 42.28 -17.87
CA GLY A 298 -11.65 43.67 -17.63
C GLY A 298 -12.89 43.84 -16.76
N HIS A 299 -12.71 44.10 -15.47
CA HIS A 299 -13.79 44.60 -14.60
C HIS A 299 -13.42 45.99 -14.09
N VAL A 300 -14.20 46.94 -14.58
CA VAL A 300 -14.54 48.22 -13.96
C VAL A 300 -15.21 47.93 -12.62
N PHE A 301 -14.72 48.54 -11.53
CA PHE A 301 -15.36 48.45 -10.22
C PHE A 301 -16.45 49.54 -10.11
N CYS A 302 -17.70 49.13 -9.99
CA CYS A 302 -18.76 50.00 -9.50
C CYS A 302 -18.88 49.84 -7.99
N GLN A 303 -18.60 50.89 -7.23
CA GLN A 303 -18.92 50.91 -5.80
C GLN A 303 -20.43 51.04 -5.63
N THR A 304 -21.06 50.05 -4.99
CA THR A 304 -22.38 50.21 -4.38
C THR A 304 -22.19 50.68 -2.94
N HIS A 305 -22.95 51.69 -2.54
CA HIS A 305 -22.80 52.51 -1.33
C HIS A 305 -23.06 51.80 0.03
N GLU A 306 -22.82 50.49 0.15
CA GLU A 306 -23.10 49.70 1.38
C GLU A 306 -21.93 48.76 1.77
N MET A 307 -20.68 49.21 1.69
CA MET A 307 -19.54 48.56 2.37
C MET A 307 -18.59 49.59 2.99
N ASP A 308 -19.13 50.57 3.70
CA ASP A 308 -18.33 51.44 4.58
C ASP A 308 -18.22 50.84 5.98
N SER A 309 -17.07 50.19 6.27
CA SER A 309 -16.45 50.19 7.62
C SER A 309 -15.16 49.37 7.77
N VAL A 310 -14.55 48.79 6.71
CA VAL A 310 -13.32 47.98 6.90
C VAL A 310 -12.11 48.43 6.09
N TYR A 311 -12.26 49.36 5.12
CA TYR A 311 -11.13 49.86 4.33
C TYR A 311 -11.00 51.39 4.40
N ALA A 312 -10.71 51.89 5.60
CA ALA A 312 -10.19 53.23 5.79
C ALA A 312 -8.82 53.15 6.48
N ASN A 313 -7.80 52.61 5.78
CA ASN A 313 -6.37 52.91 6.01
C ASN A 313 -5.43 52.13 5.08
N SER A 314 -5.57 52.34 3.77
CA SER A 314 -4.47 52.06 2.83
C SER A 314 -4.59 52.99 1.64
N GLY A 315 -3.83 54.09 1.69
CA GLY A 315 -3.78 55.11 0.64
C GLY A 315 -3.23 54.57 -0.67
N PHE A 316 -4.12 54.07 -1.53
CA PHE A 316 -3.86 53.86 -2.95
C PHE A 316 -4.94 54.58 -3.76
N ILE A 317 -4.64 55.78 -4.22
CA ILE A 317 -5.39 56.47 -5.27
C ILE A 317 -4.66 56.17 -6.59
N LEU A 318 -5.32 55.43 -7.49
CA LEU A 318 -5.47 55.72 -8.94
C LEU A 318 -5.90 54.47 -9.71
N SER A 319 -7.17 54.44 -10.15
CA SER A 319 -7.52 54.48 -11.58
C SER A 319 -9.05 54.53 -11.75
N THR A 320 -9.53 55.64 -12.31
CA THR A 320 -10.82 55.85 -13.01
C THR A 320 -12.05 55.09 -12.49
N VAL A 321 -12.91 55.81 -11.75
CA VAL A 321 -14.30 55.43 -11.49
C VAL A 321 -15.08 55.57 -12.80
N ALA A 322 -15.75 54.52 -13.25
CA ALA A 322 -16.63 54.57 -14.43
C ALA A 322 -17.85 55.44 -14.16
N SER A 323 -18.42 56.04 -15.21
CA SER A 323 -19.63 56.85 -15.07
C SER A 323 -20.83 55.98 -14.68
N ASP A 324 -21.83 56.58 -14.02
CA ASP A 324 -23.07 55.89 -13.63
C ASP A 324 -23.80 55.25 -14.83
N GLU A 325 -23.57 55.76 -16.04
CA GLU A 325 -24.14 55.27 -17.29
C GLU A 325 -23.46 53.97 -17.78
N GLU A 326 -22.13 53.86 -17.66
CA GLU A 326 -21.38 52.63 -17.95
C GLU A 326 -21.75 51.51 -16.95
N CYS A 327 -22.00 51.88 -15.70
CA CYS A 327 -22.40 50.94 -14.66
C CYS A 327 -23.84 50.42 -14.86
N SER A 328 -24.73 51.30 -15.32
CA SER A 328 -26.13 50.96 -15.61
C SER A 328 -26.23 50.01 -16.82
N GLN A 329 -25.46 50.25 -17.89
CA GLN A 329 -25.38 49.33 -19.04
C GLN A 329 -24.77 47.96 -18.66
N PHE A 330 -23.78 47.92 -17.76
CA PHE A 330 -23.20 46.67 -17.28
C PHE A 330 -24.18 45.84 -16.43
N LYS A 331 -25.01 46.49 -15.59
CA LYS A 331 -26.08 45.82 -14.83
C LYS A 331 -27.14 45.24 -15.76
N GLU A 332 -27.59 46.00 -16.74
CA GLU A 332 -28.61 45.55 -17.71
C GLU A 332 -28.11 44.36 -18.55
N LYS A 333 -26.84 44.39 -18.96
CA LYS A 333 -26.21 43.31 -19.75
C LYS A 333 -25.93 42.02 -18.97
N ASN A 334 -25.86 42.08 -17.62
CA ASN A 334 -25.57 40.92 -16.78
C ASN A 334 -26.79 40.41 -15.98
N ASN A 335 -27.91 41.14 -15.92
CA ASN A 335 -29.14 40.68 -15.26
C ASN A 335 -29.67 39.36 -15.83
N HIS A 336 -29.61 39.17 -17.15
CA HIS A 336 -29.98 37.89 -17.77
C HIS A 336 -29.06 36.74 -17.33
N LYS A 337 -27.76 36.99 -17.15
CA LYS A 337 -26.82 35.96 -16.68
C LYS A 337 -27.00 35.62 -15.20
N LEU A 338 -27.44 36.58 -14.39
CA LEU A 338 -27.79 36.35 -12.98
C LEU A 338 -29.04 35.47 -12.87
N ALA A 339 -30.08 35.75 -13.67
CA ALA A 339 -31.27 34.91 -13.77
C ALA A 339 -30.95 33.50 -14.29
N ASP A 340 -30.07 33.38 -15.29
CA ASP A 340 -29.59 32.08 -15.78
C ASP A 340 -28.80 31.31 -14.70
N PHE A 341 -28.02 32.02 -13.87
CA PHE A 341 -27.28 31.43 -12.76
C PHE A 341 -28.20 30.97 -11.62
N GLU A 342 -29.22 31.76 -11.28
CA GLU A 342 -30.24 31.38 -10.30
C GLU A 342 -31.01 30.13 -10.77
N SER A 343 -31.40 30.09 -12.04
CA SER A 343 -32.02 28.92 -12.68
C SER A 343 -31.11 27.68 -12.64
N LEU A 344 -29.81 27.85 -12.97
CA LEU A 344 -28.83 26.76 -12.89
C LEU A 344 -28.59 26.28 -11.46
N ASN A 345 -28.64 27.18 -10.48
CA ASN A 345 -28.53 26.86 -9.07
C ASN A 345 -29.76 26.07 -8.57
N GLU A 346 -30.97 26.41 -9.01
CA GLU A 346 -32.17 25.64 -8.74
C GLU A 346 -32.11 24.24 -9.36
N GLN A 347 -31.62 24.12 -10.60
CA GLN A 347 -31.37 22.82 -11.24
C GLN A 347 -30.33 22.00 -10.47
N HIS A 348 -29.24 22.62 -10.01
CA HIS A 348 -28.23 21.96 -9.20
C HIS A 348 -28.79 21.46 -7.86
N ILE A 349 -29.64 22.25 -7.20
CA ILE A 349 -30.34 21.85 -5.97
C ILE A 349 -31.24 20.64 -6.24
N MET A 350 -31.96 20.61 -7.37
CA MET A 350 -32.78 19.45 -7.76
C MET A 350 -31.92 18.20 -8.02
N VAL A 351 -30.83 18.32 -8.77
CA VAL A 351 -29.92 17.20 -9.07
C VAL A 351 -29.24 16.69 -7.79
N SER A 352 -28.88 17.58 -6.87
CA SER A 352 -28.30 17.19 -5.57
C SER A 352 -29.29 16.37 -4.75
N LYS A 353 -30.58 16.77 -4.71
CA LYS A 353 -31.64 15.98 -4.06
C LYS A 353 -31.87 14.62 -4.74
N GLN A 354 -31.77 14.55 -6.07
CA GLN A 354 -31.84 13.28 -6.80
C GLN A 354 -30.64 12.38 -6.48
N LEU A 355 -29.45 12.94 -6.32
CA LEU A 355 -28.25 12.21 -5.95
C LEU A 355 -28.36 11.65 -4.51
N GLU A 356 -28.85 12.44 -3.56
CA GLU A 356 -29.14 11.98 -2.19
C GLU A 356 -30.15 10.82 -2.19
N ALA A 357 -31.22 10.92 -2.99
CA ALA A 357 -32.18 9.83 -3.16
C ALA A 357 -31.54 8.58 -3.79
N GLN A 358 -30.60 8.76 -4.71
CA GLN A 358 -29.85 7.67 -5.35
C GLN A 358 -28.83 7.03 -4.40
N GLU A 359 -28.23 7.78 -3.47
CA GLU A 359 -27.39 7.25 -2.40
C GLU A 359 -28.19 6.42 -1.39
N ILE A 360 -29.42 6.86 -1.05
CA ILE A 360 -30.35 6.08 -0.22
C ILE A 360 -30.70 4.77 -0.93
N ASN A 361 -31.01 4.80 -2.23
CA ASN A 361 -31.27 3.60 -3.03
C ASN A 361 -30.03 2.70 -3.12
N SER A 362 -28.83 3.26 -3.28
CA SER A 362 -27.57 2.51 -3.28
C SER A 362 -27.33 1.82 -1.92
N THR A 363 -27.69 2.49 -0.83
CA THR A 363 -27.59 1.95 0.52
C THR A 363 -28.61 0.83 0.75
N ALA A 364 -29.84 0.98 0.26
CA ALA A 364 -30.85 -0.08 0.26
C ALA A 364 -30.39 -1.29 -0.57
N LEU A 365 -29.83 -1.07 -1.76
CA LEU A 365 -29.30 -2.12 -2.61
C LEU A 365 -28.09 -2.82 -1.99
N LYS A 366 -27.21 -2.10 -1.30
CA LYS A 366 -26.11 -2.69 -0.51
C LYS A 366 -26.64 -3.56 0.63
N LYS A 367 -27.73 -3.14 1.28
CA LYS A 367 -28.37 -3.94 2.32
C LYS A 367 -28.96 -5.23 1.73
N GLU A 368 -29.66 -5.15 0.60
CA GLU A 368 -30.15 -6.34 -0.12
C GLU A 368 -29.00 -7.23 -0.59
N PHE A 369 -27.91 -6.67 -1.09
CA PHE A 369 -26.72 -7.42 -1.48
C PHE A 369 -26.08 -8.13 -0.28
N ASN A 370 -26.00 -7.47 0.87
CA ASN A 370 -25.51 -8.09 2.11
C ASN A 370 -26.45 -9.19 2.61
N ASP A 371 -27.77 -8.99 2.51
CA ASP A 371 -28.76 -10.02 2.84
C ASP A 371 -28.66 -11.22 1.90
N LEU A 372 -28.52 -10.96 0.59
CA LEU A 372 -28.30 -11.99 -0.42
C LEU A 372 -26.97 -12.72 -0.19
N THR A 373 -25.93 -12.01 0.21
CA THR A 373 -24.62 -12.58 0.57
C THR A 373 -24.74 -13.45 1.83
N ALA A 374 -25.51 -13.02 2.82
CA ALA A 374 -25.79 -13.81 4.01
C ALA A 374 -26.58 -15.08 3.64
N ARG A 375 -27.63 -14.97 2.82
CA ARG A 375 -28.37 -16.12 2.30
C ARG A 375 -27.50 -17.06 1.47
N TYR A 376 -26.60 -16.52 0.65
CA TYR A 376 -25.62 -17.29 -0.11
C TYR A 376 -24.66 -18.03 0.82
N ASN A 377 -24.17 -17.39 1.88
CA ASN A 377 -23.30 -18.02 2.86
C ASN A 377 -24.05 -19.09 3.66
N THR A 378 -25.31 -18.85 4.04
CA THR A 378 -26.16 -19.88 4.65
C THR A 378 -26.44 -21.04 3.68
N LEU A 379 -26.67 -20.77 2.40
CA LEU A 379 -26.80 -21.80 1.37
C LEU A 379 -25.48 -22.55 1.17
N ARG A 380 -24.34 -21.87 1.25
CA ARG A 380 -23.01 -22.46 1.19
C ARG A 380 -22.71 -23.35 2.40
N GLU A 381 -23.13 -22.95 3.59
CA GLU A 381 -23.06 -23.75 4.82
C GLU A 381 -24.06 -24.91 4.78
N TRP A 382 -25.22 -24.73 4.16
CA TRP A 382 -26.15 -25.83 3.88
C TRP A 382 -25.60 -26.80 2.81
N LEU A 383 -24.88 -26.30 1.81
CA LEU A 383 -24.14 -27.10 0.85
C LEU A 383 -22.96 -27.83 1.51
N SER A 384 -22.29 -27.23 2.50
CA SER A 384 -21.26 -27.92 3.28
C SER A 384 -21.85 -29.00 4.19
N PHE A 385 -23.07 -28.80 4.70
CA PHE A 385 -23.85 -29.83 5.39
C PHE A 385 -24.25 -30.98 4.43
N ASN A 386 -24.60 -30.67 3.18
CA ASN A 386 -24.79 -31.67 2.11
C ASN A 386 -23.48 -32.28 1.59
N ASP A 387 -22.31 -31.76 1.95
CA ASP A 387 -21.01 -32.31 1.55
C ASP A 387 -20.69 -33.60 2.33
N ALA A 388 -21.31 -33.81 3.49
CA ALA A 388 -21.39 -35.12 4.14
C ALA A 388 -22.29 -36.11 3.36
N GLN A 389 -23.22 -35.60 2.54
CA GLN A 389 -24.05 -36.37 1.62
C GLN A 389 -23.34 -36.60 0.26
N SER A 390 -22.36 -35.75 -0.12
CA SER A 390 -21.67 -35.75 -1.42
C SER A 390 -20.71 -36.92 -1.63
N CYS A 391 -20.38 -37.68 -0.58
CA CYS A 391 -19.51 -38.86 -0.63
C CYS A 391 -20.28 -40.20 -0.51
N ASN A 392 -21.57 -40.18 -0.85
CA ASN A 392 -22.46 -41.35 -0.87
C ASN A 392 -23.18 -41.57 -2.21
N LEU A 393 -22.98 -40.69 -3.19
CA LEU A 393 -23.59 -40.86 -4.52
C LEU A 393 -22.82 -41.92 -5.31
N SER A 394 -23.46 -43.06 -5.58
CA SER A 394 -22.94 -44.12 -6.41
C SER A 394 -23.50 -44.01 -7.83
N VAL A 395 -22.65 -43.83 -8.83
CA VAL A 395 -23.00 -43.84 -10.26
C VAL A 395 -22.19 -44.95 -10.93
N ASP A 396 -22.86 -45.98 -11.45
CA ASP A 396 -22.23 -47.13 -12.13
C ASP A 396 -21.08 -47.78 -11.34
N GLY A 397 -21.26 -47.92 -10.02
CA GLY A 397 -20.27 -48.49 -9.10
C GLY A 397 -19.15 -47.53 -8.66
N TRP A 398 -19.13 -46.29 -9.18
CA TRP A 398 -18.22 -45.24 -8.74
C TRP A 398 -18.89 -44.40 -7.65
N ILE A 399 -18.16 -44.15 -6.57
CA ILE A 399 -18.56 -43.21 -5.53
C ILE A 399 -18.05 -41.83 -5.95
N ALA A 400 -18.96 -40.89 -6.21
CA ALA A 400 -18.60 -39.49 -6.32
C ALA A 400 -18.31 -38.94 -4.93
N CYS A 401 -17.23 -38.18 -4.79
CA CYS A 401 -16.90 -37.46 -3.57
C CYS A 401 -16.01 -36.28 -3.93
N ARG A 402 -16.46 -35.05 -3.61
CA ARG A 402 -15.70 -33.80 -3.81
C ARG A 402 -15.06 -33.62 -5.20
N GLY A 403 -15.82 -33.90 -6.26
CA GLY A 403 -15.38 -33.68 -7.65
C GLY A 403 -14.41 -34.74 -8.21
N LYS A 404 -14.25 -35.86 -7.50
CA LYS A 404 -13.56 -37.06 -7.96
C LYS A 404 -14.51 -38.26 -7.92
N LEU A 405 -14.23 -39.26 -8.76
CA LEU A 405 -14.92 -40.54 -8.79
C LEU A 405 -13.96 -41.62 -8.28
N TYR A 406 -14.43 -42.42 -7.32
CA TYR A 406 -13.67 -43.50 -6.71
C TYR A 406 -14.32 -44.85 -6.97
N LEU A 407 -13.53 -45.83 -7.41
CA LEU A 407 -13.99 -47.21 -7.55
C LEU A 407 -13.24 -48.09 -6.56
N PHE A 408 -13.96 -48.64 -5.58
CA PHE A 408 -13.43 -49.60 -4.62
C PHE A 408 -13.57 -51.00 -5.19
N ASN A 409 -12.47 -51.55 -5.72
CA ASN A 409 -12.51 -52.84 -6.38
C ASN A 409 -12.52 -53.98 -5.35
N SER A 410 -13.36 -55.00 -5.59
CA SER A 410 -13.46 -56.18 -4.71
C SER A 410 -12.33 -57.17 -4.92
N ASP A 411 -11.70 -57.19 -6.10
CA ASP A 411 -10.66 -58.15 -6.46
C ASP A 411 -9.36 -57.87 -5.72
N LYS A 412 -8.63 -58.94 -5.39
CA LYS A 412 -7.29 -58.82 -4.79
C LYS A 412 -6.22 -59.09 -5.82
N LEU A 413 -5.48 -58.06 -6.21
CA LEU A 413 -4.43 -58.11 -7.23
C LEU A 413 -3.12 -57.53 -6.69
N ASN A 414 -2.02 -57.81 -7.40
CA ASN A 414 -0.75 -57.14 -7.17
C ASN A 414 -0.84 -55.68 -7.63
N TRP A 415 0.07 -54.82 -7.17
CA TRP A 415 -0.02 -53.36 -7.39
C TRP A 415 -0.09 -53.00 -8.88
N SER A 416 0.77 -53.61 -9.71
CA SER A 416 0.81 -53.33 -11.15
C SER A 416 -0.48 -53.74 -11.86
N SER A 417 -0.98 -54.95 -11.59
CA SER A 417 -2.25 -55.42 -12.16
C SER A 417 -3.45 -54.61 -11.67
N SER A 418 -3.44 -54.14 -10.42
CA SER A 418 -4.45 -53.22 -9.90
C SER A 418 -4.44 -51.90 -10.68
N ARG A 419 -3.25 -51.36 -10.96
CA ARG A 419 -3.09 -50.14 -11.76
C ARG A 419 -3.60 -50.34 -13.18
N ASP A 420 -3.24 -51.44 -13.84
CA ASP A 420 -3.70 -51.76 -15.20
C ASP A 420 -5.24 -51.79 -15.28
N ILE A 421 -5.91 -52.33 -14.25
CA ILE A 421 -7.38 -52.32 -14.19
C ILE A 421 -7.92 -50.89 -14.03
N CYS A 422 -7.32 -50.05 -13.20
CA CYS A 422 -7.74 -48.65 -13.08
C CYS A 422 -7.55 -47.90 -14.42
N LEU A 423 -6.41 -48.08 -15.08
CA LEU A 423 -6.10 -47.50 -16.38
C LEU A 423 -7.10 -47.95 -17.46
N SER A 424 -7.46 -49.23 -17.47
CA SER A 424 -8.47 -49.77 -18.40
C SER A 424 -9.86 -49.11 -18.26
N LYS A 425 -10.12 -48.46 -17.13
CA LYS A 425 -11.38 -47.76 -16.81
C LYS A 425 -11.28 -46.23 -16.95
N GLY A 426 -10.18 -45.72 -17.53
CA GLY A 426 -9.91 -44.29 -17.66
C GLY A 426 -9.63 -43.61 -16.31
N ALA A 427 -9.07 -44.34 -15.37
CA ALA A 427 -8.70 -43.90 -14.02
C ALA A 427 -7.24 -44.28 -13.74
N ASP A 428 -6.73 -43.95 -12.55
CA ASP A 428 -5.47 -44.52 -12.04
C ASP A 428 -5.67 -44.94 -10.57
N LEU A 429 -4.69 -45.54 -9.93
CA LEU A 429 -4.74 -45.77 -8.49
C LEU A 429 -4.88 -44.44 -7.74
N VAL A 430 -5.67 -44.44 -6.65
CA VAL A 430 -6.00 -43.22 -5.90
C VAL A 430 -4.76 -42.45 -5.45
N THR A 431 -4.79 -41.13 -5.64
CA THR A 431 -3.75 -40.20 -5.17
C THR A 431 -4.30 -39.33 -4.06
N ILE A 432 -3.86 -39.59 -2.84
CA ILE A 432 -4.38 -38.94 -1.64
C ILE A 432 -3.65 -37.62 -1.43
N THR A 433 -4.34 -36.48 -1.57
CA THR A 433 -3.73 -35.15 -1.48
C THR A 433 -4.30 -34.29 -0.36
N SER A 434 -5.15 -34.84 0.51
CA SER A 434 -5.70 -34.11 1.66
C SER A 434 -6.10 -35.04 2.82
N GLN A 435 -6.13 -34.50 4.05
CA GLN A 435 -6.69 -35.20 5.22
C GLN A 435 -8.15 -35.63 4.98
N SER A 436 -8.93 -34.75 4.36
CA SER A 436 -10.35 -34.99 4.13
C SER A 436 -10.64 -36.16 3.17
N GLU A 437 -9.71 -36.44 2.27
CA GLU A 437 -9.73 -37.57 1.34
C GLU A 437 -9.27 -38.86 2.04
N GLN A 438 -8.20 -38.77 2.85
CA GLN A 438 -7.78 -39.86 3.75
C GLN A 438 -8.97 -40.34 4.61
N ASP A 439 -9.61 -39.44 5.35
CA ASP A 439 -10.73 -39.78 6.25
C ASP A 439 -11.88 -40.48 5.52
N PHE A 440 -12.22 -40.00 4.31
CA PHE A 440 -13.24 -40.61 3.46
C PHE A 440 -12.88 -42.05 3.04
N LEU A 441 -11.66 -42.27 2.55
CA LEU A 441 -11.21 -43.58 2.11
C LEU A 441 -11.17 -44.56 3.30
N VAL A 442 -10.64 -44.12 4.44
CA VAL A 442 -10.58 -44.92 5.67
C VAL A 442 -11.97 -45.32 6.16
N PHE A 443 -12.95 -44.41 6.08
CA PHE A 443 -14.33 -44.71 6.44
C PHE A 443 -14.94 -45.83 5.58
N LYS A 444 -14.62 -45.87 4.27
CA LYS A 444 -15.17 -46.84 3.31
C LYS A 444 -14.50 -48.21 3.34
N ILE A 445 -13.27 -48.33 3.84
CA ILE A 445 -12.55 -49.61 3.85
C ILE A 445 -12.67 -50.35 5.19
N LYS A 446 -12.48 -51.67 5.12
CA LYS A 446 -12.39 -52.61 6.26
C LYS A 446 -11.31 -53.67 6.05
N ILE A 447 -10.49 -53.49 5.00
CA ILE A 447 -9.39 -54.37 4.60
C ILE A 447 -8.38 -53.50 3.84
N THR A 448 -7.13 -53.94 3.75
CA THR A 448 -6.05 -53.22 3.06
C THR A 448 -6.35 -52.99 1.59
N HIS A 449 -6.09 -51.78 1.09
CA HIS A 449 -6.20 -51.44 -0.33
C HIS A 449 -4.91 -50.82 -0.90
N TRP A 450 -4.54 -51.16 -2.13
CA TRP A 450 -3.50 -50.45 -2.87
C TRP A 450 -3.91 -49.01 -3.16
N ILE A 451 -2.95 -48.11 -2.99
CA ILE A 451 -3.01 -46.70 -3.39
C ILE A 451 -1.91 -46.40 -4.40
N GLY A 452 -1.96 -45.24 -5.05
CA GLY A 452 -1.06 -44.89 -6.15
C GLY A 452 0.36 -44.48 -5.74
N LEU A 453 0.75 -44.60 -4.47
CA LEU A 453 2.06 -44.20 -3.98
C LEU A 453 3.04 -45.38 -4.07
N ASN A 454 4.22 -45.15 -4.63
CA ASN A 454 5.26 -46.18 -4.84
C ASN A 454 6.65 -45.54 -4.88
N ASP A 455 7.70 -46.33 -4.69
CA ASP A 455 9.10 -45.92 -4.85
C ASP A 455 9.88 -46.94 -5.72
N LEU A 456 9.17 -47.54 -6.68
CA LEU A 456 9.67 -48.57 -7.62
C LEU A 456 10.98 -48.20 -8.31
N ASP A 457 11.16 -46.91 -8.65
CA ASP A 457 12.32 -46.42 -9.39
C ASP A 457 13.52 -46.14 -8.48
N THR A 458 13.30 -45.69 -7.25
CA THR A 458 14.36 -45.27 -6.33
C THR A 458 13.88 -45.42 -4.90
N GLU A 459 14.49 -46.36 -4.17
CA GLU A 459 14.25 -46.63 -2.76
C GLU A 459 14.17 -45.35 -1.90
N GLY A 460 13.09 -45.18 -1.15
CA GLY A 460 12.84 -44.04 -0.28
C GLY A 460 12.38 -42.77 -1.02
N HIS A 461 12.33 -42.78 -2.36
CA HIS A 461 11.80 -41.69 -3.17
C HIS A 461 10.36 -42.00 -3.64
N TRP A 462 9.41 -41.68 -2.78
CA TRP A 462 7.99 -41.96 -3.01
C TRP A 462 7.33 -40.99 -4.01
N VAL A 463 6.73 -41.57 -5.06
CA VAL A 463 6.07 -40.89 -6.18
C VAL A 463 4.66 -41.43 -6.36
N TRP A 464 3.70 -40.55 -6.58
CA TRP A 464 2.33 -40.89 -6.92
C TRP A 464 2.21 -41.25 -8.41
N VAL A 465 1.25 -42.10 -8.76
CA VAL A 465 0.94 -42.46 -10.17
C VAL A 465 0.65 -41.26 -11.08
N ASN A 466 0.34 -40.08 -10.54
CA ASN A 466 0.18 -38.82 -11.26
C ASN A 466 1.49 -38.02 -11.48
N ASN A 467 2.65 -38.64 -11.25
CA ASN A 467 4.00 -38.09 -11.36
C ASN A 467 4.35 -36.98 -10.36
N LYS A 468 3.56 -36.78 -9.30
CA LYS A 468 3.95 -35.90 -8.19
C LYS A 468 4.70 -36.67 -7.13
N THR A 469 5.73 -36.06 -6.57
CA THR A 469 6.43 -36.60 -5.40
C THR A 469 5.57 -36.45 -4.14
N LEU A 470 5.83 -37.29 -3.14
CA LEU A 470 5.15 -37.20 -1.85
C LEU A 470 5.28 -35.80 -1.21
N ASN A 471 6.46 -35.19 -1.31
CA ASN A 471 6.73 -33.85 -0.79
C ASN A 471 5.91 -32.75 -1.49
N GLU A 472 5.70 -32.85 -2.80
CA GLU A 472 4.87 -31.88 -3.54
C GLU A 472 3.39 -31.94 -3.15
N THR A 473 2.89 -33.09 -2.71
CA THR A 473 1.51 -33.23 -2.24
C THR A 473 1.30 -32.78 -0.79
N GLY A 474 2.37 -32.64 0.00
CA GLY A 474 2.33 -32.03 1.34
C GLY A 474 1.58 -32.84 2.42
N VAL A 475 1.15 -34.06 2.13
CA VAL A 475 0.47 -34.95 3.09
C VAL A 475 1.24 -36.25 3.26
N GLN A 476 1.31 -36.75 4.49
CA GLN A 476 1.93 -38.04 4.82
C GLN A 476 1.11 -38.71 5.92
N PHE A 477 0.60 -39.91 5.64
CA PHE A 477 -0.20 -40.68 6.61
C PHE A 477 0.43 -42.03 6.93
N TRP A 478 1.76 -42.15 6.81
CA TRP A 478 2.51 -43.36 7.19
C TRP A 478 2.26 -43.75 8.66
N PHE A 479 2.24 -45.06 8.93
CA PHE A 479 2.17 -45.56 10.29
C PHE A 479 3.40 -45.14 11.08
N ASN A 480 3.18 -44.49 12.23
CA ASN A 480 4.22 -43.79 12.98
C ASN A 480 4.61 -44.47 14.31
N GLU A 481 3.93 -45.55 14.69
CA GLU A 481 4.31 -46.37 15.84
C GLU A 481 5.37 -47.41 15.44
N LYS A 482 5.77 -48.31 16.35
CA LYS A 482 6.82 -49.30 16.07
C LYS A 482 6.22 -50.61 15.53
N PRO A 483 6.72 -51.16 14.41
CA PRO A 483 7.73 -50.59 13.51
C PRO A 483 7.16 -49.44 12.67
N ARG A 484 7.98 -48.39 12.47
CA ARG A 484 7.57 -47.19 11.73
C ARG A 484 7.64 -47.47 10.23
N GLN A 485 6.66 -46.99 9.50
CA GLN A 485 6.58 -47.12 8.05
C GLN A 485 7.04 -45.83 7.35
N PRO A 486 7.56 -45.90 6.11
CA PRO A 486 7.92 -47.13 5.42
C PRO A 486 9.21 -47.77 5.99
N ASP A 487 9.26 -49.10 6.11
CA ASP A 487 10.44 -49.82 6.66
C ASP A 487 11.16 -50.72 5.65
N ASN A 488 10.64 -50.84 4.44
CA ASN A 488 11.22 -51.61 3.34
C ASN A 488 11.59 -53.04 3.75
N TRP A 489 10.63 -53.79 4.29
CA TRP A 489 10.88 -55.13 4.81
C TRP A 489 11.23 -56.15 3.70
N ARG A 490 12.50 -56.59 3.66
CA ARG A 490 13.02 -57.44 2.56
C ARG A 490 12.96 -58.96 2.79
N VAL A 491 12.40 -59.41 3.91
CA VAL A 491 12.40 -60.84 4.25
C VAL A 491 11.45 -61.62 3.35
N GLU A 492 10.27 -61.06 3.04
CA GLU A 492 9.27 -61.70 2.19
C GLU A 492 9.53 -61.49 0.70
N ASP A 493 10.12 -60.34 0.36
CA ASP A 493 10.50 -60.01 -1.01
C ASP A 493 11.89 -59.37 -1.05
N PRO A 494 12.89 -60.01 -1.69
CA PRO A 494 14.23 -59.45 -1.82
C PRO A 494 14.27 -58.09 -2.53
N SER A 495 13.25 -57.76 -3.34
CA SER A 495 13.15 -56.46 -3.99
C SER A 495 12.69 -55.34 -3.06
N GLY A 496 12.24 -55.64 -1.85
CA GLY A 496 11.70 -54.66 -0.92
C GLY A 496 10.21 -54.38 -1.09
N GLU A 497 9.72 -53.51 -0.21
CA GLU A 497 8.32 -53.11 -0.10
C GLU A 497 8.06 -51.82 -0.86
N ASN A 498 8.05 -51.90 -2.20
CA ASN A 498 8.10 -50.68 -3.01
C ASN A 498 6.73 -50.04 -3.33
N CYS A 499 5.66 -50.52 -2.69
CA CYS A 499 4.28 -50.13 -3.01
C CYS A 499 3.49 -49.80 -1.75
N ALA A 500 2.82 -48.66 -1.73
CA ALA A 500 2.04 -48.23 -0.58
C ALA A 500 0.62 -48.79 -0.61
N SER A 501 0.13 -49.16 0.56
CA SER A 501 -1.25 -49.56 0.80
C SER A 501 -1.87 -48.76 1.95
N LEU A 502 -3.17 -48.50 1.84
CA LEU A 502 -3.98 -47.98 2.94
C LEU A 502 -4.38 -49.15 3.84
N GLY A 503 -3.85 -49.11 5.05
CA GLY A 503 -4.06 -50.05 6.15
C GLY A 503 -3.26 -51.35 6.11
N ASP A 504 -3.28 -52.07 7.24
CA ASP A 504 -2.55 -53.31 7.46
C ASP A 504 -3.47 -54.51 7.80
N HIS A 505 -2.84 -55.67 8.03
CA HIS A 505 -3.54 -56.90 8.41
C HIS A 505 -3.98 -56.92 9.89
N ASN A 506 -3.44 -56.03 10.73
CA ASN A 506 -3.79 -55.91 12.15
C ASN A 506 -5.03 -55.02 12.39
N GLY A 507 -5.65 -54.51 11.33
CA GLY A 507 -6.86 -53.70 11.40
C GLY A 507 -6.61 -52.21 11.58
N ASN A 508 -5.36 -51.75 11.45
CA ASN A 508 -5.09 -50.33 11.29
C ASN A 508 -5.45 -49.94 9.86
N PHE A 509 -6.55 -49.21 9.68
CA PHE A 509 -6.93 -48.64 8.39
C PHE A 509 -6.64 -47.15 8.28
N GLN A 510 -6.14 -46.51 9.34
CA GLN A 510 -5.92 -45.07 9.43
C GLN A 510 -4.61 -44.62 8.77
N SER A 511 -3.67 -45.54 8.60
CA SER A 511 -2.31 -45.24 8.14
C SER A 511 -1.95 -45.94 6.83
N TRP A 512 -0.92 -45.43 6.18
CA TRP A 512 -0.25 -46.07 5.05
C TRP A 512 0.85 -47.00 5.53
N PHE A 513 1.03 -48.09 4.78
CA PHE A 513 2.05 -49.10 4.99
C PHE A 513 2.66 -49.42 3.63
N ASP A 514 3.99 -49.53 3.58
CA ASP A 514 4.64 -50.11 2.44
C ASP A 514 4.43 -51.64 2.46
N ALA A 515 4.43 -52.24 1.28
CA ALA A 515 4.29 -53.68 1.12
C ALA A 515 4.96 -54.14 -0.18
N SER A 516 5.36 -55.41 -0.24
CA SER A 516 5.79 -56.00 -1.51
C SER A 516 4.69 -55.80 -2.55
N CYS A 517 5.04 -55.21 -3.68
CA CYS A 517 4.15 -54.96 -4.81
C CYS A 517 3.48 -56.23 -5.33
N LYS A 518 4.06 -57.41 -5.06
CA LYS A 518 3.53 -58.73 -5.43
C LYS A 518 2.35 -59.19 -4.55
N THR A 519 2.17 -58.56 -3.39
CA THR A 519 1.09 -58.87 -2.45
C THR A 519 -0.27 -58.66 -3.11
N LYS A 520 -1.25 -59.51 -2.81
CA LYS A 520 -2.61 -59.36 -3.34
C LYS A 520 -3.48 -58.56 -2.37
N LYS A 521 -3.77 -57.31 -2.69
CA LYS A 521 -4.68 -56.43 -1.93
C LYS A 521 -5.83 -55.97 -2.80
N LYS A 522 -6.92 -55.53 -2.16
CA LYS A 522 -7.95 -54.75 -2.87
C LYS A 522 -7.33 -53.44 -3.35
N PHE A 523 -8.02 -52.65 -4.17
CA PHE A 523 -7.44 -51.43 -4.70
C PHE A 523 -8.52 -50.39 -5.00
N ILE A 524 -8.10 -49.13 -4.98
CA ILE A 524 -8.99 -47.98 -5.16
C ILE A 524 -8.54 -47.24 -6.41
N CYS A 525 -9.43 -47.15 -7.39
CA CYS A 525 -9.20 -46.32 -8.57
C CYS A 525 -9.79 -44.92 -8.37
N GLU A 526 -9.17 -43.91 -8.96
CA GLU A 526 -9.60 -42.51 -8.95
C GLU A 526 -9.58 -41.93 -10.36
N LYS A 527 -10.62 -41.17 -10.71
CA LYS A 527 -10.61 -40.26 -11.86
C LYS A 527 -11.32 -38.95 -11.52
N LYS A 528 -11.08 -37.92 -12.33
CA LYS A 528 -11.83 -36.66 -12.25
C LYS A 528 -13.30 -36.92 -12.61
N TYR A 529 -14.21 -36.24 -11.91
CA TYR A 529 -15.66 -36.31 -12.15
C TYR A 529 -16.03 -35.77 -13.54
#